data_AF-A0A9P4I0Y7-F1
#
_entry.id   AF-A0A9P4I0Y7-F1
#
_cell.length_a   1.000
_cell.length_b   1.000
_cell.length_c   1.000
_cell.angle_alpha   90.00
_cell.angle_beta   90.00
_cell.angle_gamma   90.00
#
_symmetry.space_group_name_H-M   'P 1'
#
loop_
_entity.id
_entity.type
_entity.pdbx_description
1 polymer ?
#
loop_
_entity_poly.entity_id
_entity_poly.type
_entity_poly.pdbx_seq_one_letter_code
_entity_poly.pdbx_strand_id
1 'polypeptide(L)'
;RCTLTDVADQTQTTYYALSYTWGEETDRKEIELNGCRFEVTNNLYEFLSVIRDSEGDIQLWIDAICINQFDDLEKARQVERMGDIYRHAE
;
A
#
# COMPACT_ATOMS: atom_id res chain seq x y z
N ARG A 1 -13.03 -1.36 3.19
CA ARG A 1 -12.86 -2.05 1.90
C ARG A 1 -11.92 -1.21 1.06
N CYS A 2 -10.87 -1.81 0.52
CA CYS A 2 -9.94 -1.16 -0.40
C CYS A 2 -9.81 -2.04 -1.66
N THR A 3 -9.39 -1.43 -2.76
CA THR A 3 -9.20 -2.12 -4.04
C THR A 3 -7.74 -2.01 -4.44
N LEU A 4 -7.11 -3.14 -4.77
CA LEU A 4 -5.75 -3.21 -5.29
C LEU A 4 -5.83 -3.39 -6.82
N THR A 5 -5.19 -2.51 -7.55
CA THR A 5 -5.19 -2.47 -9.02
C THR A 5 -3.77 -2.39 -9.55
N ASP A 6 -3.51 -2.95 -10.73
CA ASP A 6 -2.25 -2.72 -11.43
C ASP A 6 -2.19 -1.29 -11.96
N VAL A 7 -0.98 -0.72 -12.01
CA VAL A 7 -0.75 0.63 -12.54
C VAL A 7 -1.12 0.74 -14.02
N ALA A 8 -1.03 -0.37 -14.78
CA ALA A 8 -1.40 -0.40 -16.19
C ALA A 8 -2.92 -0.24 -16.43
N ASP A 9 -3.75 -0.57 -15.43
CA ASP A 9 -5.21 -0.50 -15.52
C ASP A 9 -5.78 0.85 -15.04
N GLN A 10 -4.92 1.80 -14.67
CA GLN A 10 -5.29 3.08 -14.06
C GLN A 10 -5.42 4.21 -15.09
N THR A 11 -6.57 4.88 -15.12
CA THR A 11 -6.79 6.11 -15.93
C THR A 11 -6.30 7.38 -15.24
N GLN A 12 -6.01 7.31 -13.94
CA GLN A 12 -5.58 8.43 -13.12
C GLN A 12 -4.12 8.24 -12.70
N THR A 13 -3.30 9.25 -12.94
CA THR A 13 -1.83 9.17 -12.78
C THR A 13 -1.36 9.63 -11.40
N THR A 14 -2.27 10.09 -10.55
CA THR A 14 -1.93 10.74 -9.28
C THR A 14 -2.17 9.79 -8.12
N TYR A 15 -1.11 9.45 -7.39
CA TYR A 15 -1.15 8.64 -6.19
C TYR A 15 -0.16 9.18 -5.16
N TYR A 16 -0.40 8.89 -3.88
CA TYR A 16 0.59 9.16 -2.83
C TYR A 16 1.40 7.91 -2.55
N ALA A 17 2.73 8.04 -2.48
CA ALA A 17 3.61 6.96 -2.12
C ALA A 17 3.98 7.05 -0.64
N LEU A 18 3.75 5.97 0.11
CA LEU A 18 4.09 5.87 1.53
C LEU A 18 4.98 4.66 1.76
N SER A 19 6.19 4.93 2.27
CA SER A 19 7.04 3.87 2.80
C SER A 19 6.73 3.73 4.29
N TYR A 20 6.10 2.64 4.69
CA TYR A 20 5.82 2.42 6.11
C TYR A 20 6.88 1.51 6.71
N THR A 21 7.81 2.06 7.51
CA THR A 21 8.81 1.24 8.18
C THR A 21 8.20 0.41 9.31
N TRP A 22 8.44 -0.88 9.18
CA TRP A 22 8.06 -1.97 10.06
C TRP A 22 8.70 -1.82 11.45
N GLY A 23 7.92 -1.36 12.43
CA GLY A 23 8.11 -1.82 13.79
C GLY A 23 7.72 -3.30 13.88
N GLU A 24 8.29 -4.05 14.82
CA GLU A 24 7.78 -5.37 15.22
C GLU A 24 6.44 -5.21 15.95
N GLU A 25 5.43 -4.72 15.25
CA GLU A 25 4.05 -4.79 15.74
C GLU A 25 3.56 -6.21 15.52
N THR A 26 3.57 -6.99 16.60
CA THR A 26 2.90 -8.29 16.67
C THR A 26 1.38 -8.17 16.55
N ASP A 27 0.84 -6.96 16.70
CA ASP A 27 -0.59 -6.67 16.55
C ASP A 27 -0.90 -6.38 15.07
N ARG A 28 -1.54 -7.35 14.42
CA ARG A 28 -2.02 -7.24 13.04
C ARG A 28 -3.52 -7.03 13.03
N LYS A 29 -3.99 -6.24 12.07
CA LYS A 29 -5.41 -6.02 11.78
C LYS A 29 -5.74 -6.52 10.39
N GLU A 30 -6.97 -7.00 10.24
CA GLU A 30 -7.49 -7.48 8.96
C GLU A 30 -8.16 -6.31 8.21
N ILE A 31 -7.82 -6.16 6.94
CA ILE A 31 -8.53 -5.32 5.98
C ILE A 31 -9.06 -6.17 4.84
N GLU A 32 -10.13 -5.68 4.19
CA GLU A 32 -10.65 -6.30 2.97
C GLU A 32 -10.01 -5.63 1.74
N LEU A 33 -9.15 -6.38 1.04
CA LEU A 33 -8.52 -6.02 -0.24
C LEU A 33 -9.11 -6.88 -1.35
N ASN A 34 -9.76 -6.28 -2.35
CA ASN A 34 -10.35 -6.99 -3.49
C ASN A 34 -11.31 -8.14 -3.08
N GLY A 35 -11.99 -8.02 -1.94
CA GLY A 35 -12.86 -9.08 -1.40
C GLY A 35 -12.11 -10.22 -0.69
N CYS A 36 -10.78 -10.13 -0.58
CA CYS A 36 -9.95 -11.02 0.21
C CYS A 36 -9.54 -10.37 1.53
N ARG A 37 -9.32 -11.19 2.54
CA ARG A 37 -8.78 -10.75 3.84
C ARG A 37 -7.27 -10.60 3.73
N PHE A 38 -6.77 -9.45 4.15
CA PHE A 38 -5.35 -9.13 4.13
C PHE A 38 -4.93 -8.54 5.47
N GLU A 39 -3.81 -9.00 6.01
CA GLU A 39 -3.30 -8.51 7.28
C GLU A 39 -2.35 -7.33 7.09
N VAL A 40 -2.57 -6.28 7.85
CA VAL A 40 -1.69 -5.10 7.94
C VAL A 40 -1.28 -4.88 9.39
N THR A 41 -0.21 -4.12 9.61
CA THR A 41 0.16 -3.65 10.95
C THR A 41 -0.94 -2.75 11.51
N ASN A 42 -1.10 -2.71 12.84
CA ASN A 42 -2.10 -1.85 13.48
C ASN A 42 -1.91 -0.38 13.08
N ASN A 43 -0.67 0.08 12.99
CA ASN A 43 -0.36 1.42 12.54
C ASN A 43 -0.84 1.75 11.11
N LEU A 44 -0.61 0.82 10.16
CA LEU A 44 -1.11 0.97 8.79
C LEU A 44 -2.64 0.93 8.76
N TYR A 45 -3.27 0.11 9.59
CA TYR A 45 -4.73 0.09 9.72
C TYR A 45 -5.29 1.43 10.19
N GLU A 46 -4.73 2.00 11.26
CA GLU A 46 -5.15 3.31 11.79
C GLU A 46 -4.97 4.40 10.75
N PHE A 47 -3.82 4.43 10.07
CA PHE A 47 -3.54 5.37 8.99
C PHE A 47 -4.58 5.26 7.85
N LEU A 48 -4.85 4.06 7.37
CA LEU A 48 -5.87 3.81 6.33
C LEU A 48 -7.27 4.21 6.81
N SER A 49 -7.56 4.08 8.11
CA SER A 49 -8.84 4.50 8.67
C SER A 49 -8.97 6.02 8.70
N VAL A 50 -7.95 6.73 9.18
CA VAL A 50 -7.94 8.20 9.24
C VAL A 50 -8.07 8.81 7.86
N ILE A 51 -7.28 8.31 6.90
CA ILE A 51 -7.31 8.81 5.53
C ILE A 51 -8.67 8.63 4.88
N ARG A 52 -9.28 7.46 5.07
CA ARG A 52 -10.60 7.16 4.51
C ARG A 52 -11.66 8.13 5.03
N ASP A 53 -11.55 8.52 6.29
CA ASP A 53 -12.50 9.43 6.92
C ASP A 53 -12.26 10.90 6.51
N SER A 54 -11.03 11.27 6.12
CA SER A 54 -10.66 12.65 5.76
C SER A 54 -10.72 12.97 4.26
N GLU A 55 -10.21 12.09 3.40
CA GLU A 55 -9.94 12.40 1.98
C GLU A 55 -10.84 11.64 0.99
N GLY A 56 -11.65 10.68 1.45
CA GLY A 56 -12.52 9.88 0.58
C GLY A 56 -11.74 8.85 -0.27
N ASP A 57 -12.15 8.66 -1.53
CA ASP A 57 -11.50 7.72 -2.45
C ASP A 57 -10.18 8.29 -2.97
N ILE A 58 -9.07 7.89 -2.34
CA ILE A 58 -7.71 8.26 -2.77
C ILE A 58 -6.89 7.06 -3.25
N GLN A 59 -5.90 7.34 -4.09
CA GLN A 59 -4.95 6.33 -4.57
C GLN A 59 -3.66 6.37 -3.76
N LEU A 60 -3.31 5.23 -3.18
CA LEU A 60 -2.12 5.07 -2.37
C LEU A 60 -1.27 3.94 -2.94
N TRP A 61 0.02 4.20 -3.07
CA TRP A 61 1.02 3.16 -3.19
C TRP A 61 1.68 2.95 -1.83
N ILE A 62 1.52 1.76 -1.27
CA ILE A 62 2.04 1.42 0.06
C ILE A 62 2.91 0.17 -0.10
N ASP A 63 4.20 0.25 0.21
CA ASP A 63 5.15 -0.85 -0.02
C ASP A 63 4.70 -2.16 0.68
N ALA A 64 4.11 -2.05 1.88
CA ALA A 64 3.60 -3.16 2.64
C ALA A 64 2.43 -3.92 1.99
N ILE A 65 1.73 -3.28 1.06
CA ILE A 65 0.55 -3.85 0.37
C ILE A 65 0.88 -4.15 -1.10
N CYS A 66 1.55 -3.23 -1.78
CA CYS A 66 1.83 -3.31 -3.21
C CYS A 66 3.01 -4.22 -3.57
N ILE A 67 3.89 -4.52 -2.61
CA ILE A 67 5.02 -5.45 -2.80
C ILE A 67 4.68 -6.78 -2.12
N ASN A 68 4.88 -7.89 -2.82
CA ASN A 68 4.76 -9.20 -2.22
C ASN A 68 5.94 -9.45 -1.28
N GLN A 69 5.68 -9.25 0.02
CA GLN A 69 6.70 -9.41 1.06
C GLN A 69 7.22 -10.86 1.22
N PHE A 70 6.57 -11.85 0.59
CA PHE A 70 6.96 -13.27 0.64
C PHE A 70 7.76 -13.74 -0.58
N ASP A 71 7.95 -12.88 -1.59
CA ASP A 71 8.76 -13.18 -2.77
C ASP A 71 9.96 -12.22 -2.80
N ASP A 72 11.12 -12.70 -2.34
CA ASP A 72 12.34 -11.90 -2.26
C ASP A 72 12.80 -11.37 -3.63
N LEU A 73 12.51 -12.09 -4.72
CA LEU A 73 12.89 -11.68 -6.07
C LEU A 73 11.99 -10.55 -6.57
N GLU A 74 10.68 -10.66 -6.35
CA GLU A 74 9.72 -9.60 -6.67
C GLU A 74 9.98 -8.37 -5.80
N LYS A 75 10.19 -8.57 -4.50
CA LYS A 75 10.55 -7.52 -3.55
C LYS A 75 11.80 -6.76 -3.97
N ALA A 76 12.88 -7.46 -4.32
CA ALA A 76 14.10 -6.80 -4.78
C ALA A 76 13.85 -5.92 -6.02
N ARG A 77 13.07 -6.43 -7.00
CA ARG A 77 12.70 -5.66 -8.20
C ARG A 77 11.83 -4.45 -7.89
N GLN A 78 10.88 -4.57 -6.97
CA GLN A 78 10.05 -3.43 -6.57
C GLN A 78 10.84 -2.38 -5.79
N VAL A 79 11.77 -2.81 -4.93
CA VAL A 79 12.67 -1.92 -4.19
C VAL A 79 13.56 -1.12 -5.15
N GLU A 80 14.08 -1.74 -6.20
CA GLU A 80 14.81 -1.03 -7.26
C GLU A 80 13.94 0.03 -7.95
N ARG A 81 12.64 -0.22 -8.10
CA ARG A 81 11.66 0.69 -8.72
C ARG A 81 11.13 1.76 -7.77
N MET A 82 11.35 1.65 -6.46
CA MET A 82 10.83 2.62 -5.48
C MET A 82 11.23 4.05 -5.85
N GLY A 83 12.47 4.26 -6.30
CA GLY A 83 12.94 5.59 -6.71
C GLY A 83 12.02 6.25 -7.75
N ASP A 84 11.59 5.50 -8.76
CA ASP A 84 10.66 5.98 -9.77
C ASP A 84 9.25 6.14 -9.22
N ILE A 85 8.82 5.23 -8.34
CA ILE A 85 7.48 5.28 -7.73
C ILE A 85 7.31 6.54 -6.88
N TYR A 86 8.28 6.89 -6.02
CA TYR A 86 8.24 8.12 -5.25
C TYR A 86 8.35 9.37 -6.12
N ARG A 87 9.09 9.29 -7.23
CA ARG A 87 9.27 10.41 -8.15
C ARG A 87 7.97 10.81 -8.86
N HIS A 88 7.06 9.87 -9.09
CA HIS A 88 5.79 10.11 -9.76
C HIS A 88 4.61 10.26 -8.77
N ALA A 89 4.87 10.17 -7.46
CA ALA A 89 3.86 10.44 -6.44
C ALA A 89 3.65 11.96 -6.25
N GLU A 90 2.45 12.34 -5.81
CA GLU A 90 2.11 13.73 -5.43
C GLU A 90 2.62 14.13 -4.04
#